data_AF-A0A7L3PQQ4-F1
#
_entry.id   AF-A0A7L3PQQ4-F1
#
_cell.length_a   1.000
_cell.length_b   1.000
_cell.length_c   1.000
_cell.angle_alpha   90.00
_cell.angle_beta   90.00
_cell.angle_gamma   90.00
#
_symmetry.space_group_name_H-M   'P 1'
#
loop_
_entity.id
_entity.type
_entity.pdbx_description
1 polymer ?
#
loop_
_entity_poly.entity_id
_entity_poly.type
_entity_poly.pdbx_seq_one_letter_code
_entity_poly.pdbx_strand_id
1 'polypeptide(L)'
;QIVYAEQPLTDNNRSLASYGLKDGDVVILRQKETVEPRPSIRFPGLPRIDFSSIAVPGTSSQQPQPPAPRPRPSPPDAPAFPQGLDNPALLREMLLANPHELSLLKERNPPLAEALLSGDLEKFTRVLLEQQQDRARREQERIRLYSADPFDLEAQAKIEEDIRQQNIEENMTIAMEEAPESFGQVVMLYINCKVNGHPVKAFVDSGA
;
A
#
# COMPACT_ATOMS: atom_id res chain seq x y z
N GLN A 1 6.32 -20.84 15.83
CA GLN A 1 6.43 -20.99 17.29
C GLN A 1 5.03 -21.20 17.85
N ILE A 2 4.83 -22.26 18.63
CA ILE A 2 3.54 -22.56 19.27
C ILE A 2 3.62 -22.09 20.72
N VAL A 3 2.58 -21.43 21.23
CA VAL A 3 2.52 -20.87 22.59
C VAL A 3 1.22 -21.29 23.28
N TYR A 4 1.32 -21.66 24.55
CA TYR A 4 0.19 -21.94 25.44
C TYR A 4 0.43 -21.28 26.80
N ALA A 5 -0.56 -20.55 27.34
CA ALA A 5 -0.45 -19.82 28.61
C ALA A 5 0.85 -19.00 28.74
N GLU A 6 1.18 -18.25 27.68
CA GLU A 6 2.41 -17.45 27.54
C GLU A 6 3.74 -18.23 27.55
N GLN A 7 3.68 -19.56 27.65
CA GLN A 7 4.86 -20.42 27.58
C GLN A 7 5.01 -21.01 26.17
N PRO A 8 6.19 -20.88 25.54
CA PRO A 8 6.43 -21.46 24.24
C PRO A 8 6.60 -22.98 24.37
N LEU A 9 5.86 -23.72 23.55
CA LEU A 9 6.01 -25.17 23.42
C LEU A 9 7.20 -25.44 22.50
N THR A 10 8.38 -25.58 23.08
CA THR A 10 9.66 -25.73 22.35
C THR A 10 10.24 -27.13 22.37
N ASP A 11 9.80 -27.99 23.29
CA ASP A 11 10.32 -29.34 23.47
C ASP A 11 9.42 -30.37 22.79
N ASN A 12 9.92 -30.99 21.72
CA ASN A 12 9.20 -32.01 20.97
C ASN A 12 9.09 -33.35 21.71
N ASN A 13 9.82 -33.56 22.80
CA ASN A 13 9.80 -34.79 23.58
C ASN A 13 8.88 -34.72 24.81
N ARG A 14 8.27 -33.55 25.08
CA ARG A 14 7.29 -33.38 26.16
C ARG A 14 5.87 -33.56 25.63
N SER A 15 5.03 -34.22 26.42
CA SER A 15 3.61 -34.34 26.11
C SER A 15 2.88 -33.02 26.37
N LEU A 16 1.81 -32.74 25.60
CA LEU A 16 0.99 -31.53 25.78
C LEU A 16 0.37 -31.43 27.18
N ALA A 17 0.03 -32.57 27.79
CA ALA A 17 -0.47 -32.64 29.16
C ALA A 17 0.56 -32.14 30.20
N SER A 18 1.87 -32.30 29.95
CA SER A 18 2.93 -31.79 30.84
C SER A 18 3.04 -30.25 30.83
N TYR A 19 2.51 -29.61 29.79
CA TYR A 19 2.33 -28.17 29.70
C TYR A 19 0.98 -27.70 30.25
N GLY A 20 0.18 -28.63 30.79
CA GLY A 20 -1.12 -28.33 31.39
C GLY A 20 -2.27 -28.23 30.40
N LEU A 21 -2.08 -28.60 29.13
CA LEU A 21 -3.16 -28.60 28.13
C LEU A 21 -4.16 -29.72 28.39
N LYS A 22 -5.44 -29.38 28.22
CA LYS A 22 -6.61 -30.25 28.34
C LYS A 22 -7.45 -30.16 27.06
N ASP A 23 -8.40 -31.08 26.98
CA ASP A 23 -9.38 -31.06 25.90
C ASP A 23 -10.23 -29.78 25.97
N GLY A 24 -10.31 -29.06 24.85
CA GLY A 24 -10.96 -27.75 24.76
C GLY A 24 -10.02 -26.53 24.90
N ASP A 25 -8.74 -26.74 25.26
CA ASP A 25 -7.77 -25.65 25.35
C ASP A 25 -7.28 -25.19 23.97
N VAL A 26 -7.01 -23.89 23.84
CA VAL A 26 -6.56 -23.26 22.59
C VAL A 26 -5.06 -22.97 22.65
N VAL A 27 -4.35 -23.27 21.56
CA VAL A 27 -2.94 -22.90 21.37
C VAL A 27 -2.79 -21.84 20.30
N ILE A 28 -1.80 -20.97 20.44
CA ILE A 28 -1.51 -19.90 19.48
C ILE A 28 -0.31 -20.31 18.62
N LEU A 29 -0.50 -20.37 17.30
CA LEU A 29 0.58 -20.57 16.34
C LEU A 29 1.07 -19.22 15.82
N ARG A 30 2.29 -18.82 16.20
CA ARG A 30 2.97 -17.63 15.70
C ARG A 30 4.00 -18.02 14.64
N GLN A 31 3.72 -17.72 13.38
CA GLN A 31 4.69 -17.88 12.30
C GLN A 31 5.79 -16.81 12.46
N LYS A 32 7.04 -17.24 12.59
CA LYS A 32 8.18 -16.31 12.61
C LYS A 32 8.54 -16.12 11.14
N GLU A 33 8.17 -14.99 10.55
CA GLU A 33 8.67 -14.63 9.23
C GLU A 33 10.20 -14.48 9.35
N THR A 34 10.94 -15.46 8.84
CA THR A 34 12.34 -15.26 8.50
C THR A 34 12.34 -14.38 7.26
N VAL A 35 12.24 -13.07 7.46
CA VAL A 35 12.54 -12.11 6.41
C VAL A 35 14.04 -12.23 6.16
N GLU A 36 14.44 -13.07 5.22
CA GLU A 36 15.78 -12.99 4.66
C GLU A 36 15.93 -11.58 4.07
N PRO A 37 16.87 -10.75 4.58
CA PRO A 37 17.11 -9.46 3.97
C PRO A 37 17.71 -9.71 2.59
N ARG A 38 16.95 -9.42 1.54
CA ARG A 38 17.50 -9.31 0.18
C ARG A 38 18.75 -8.43 0.23
N PRO A 39 19.84 -8.78 -0.48
CA PRO A 39 21.06 -7.99 -0.47
C PRO A 39 20.75 -6.64 -1.09
N SER A 40 20.66 -5.61 -0.24
CA SER A 40 20.68 -4.22 -0.66
C SER A 40 22.11 -3.94 -1.11
N ILE A 41 22.28 -3.53 -2.37
CA ILE A 41 23.55 -3.02 -2.88
C ILE A 41 23.95 -1.84 -1.99
N ARG A 42 25.02 -2.01 -1.23
CA ARG A 42 25.55 -1.02 -0.29
C ARG A 42 26.46 -0.05 -1.04
N PHE A 43 26.19 1.24 -0.92
CA PHE A 43 27.19 2.28 -1.12
C PHE A 43 27.60 2.83 0.26
N PRO A 44 28.90 2.89 0.61
CA PRO A 44 29.32 3.45 1.88
C PRO A 44 29.20 4.98 1.85
N GLY A 45 28.45 5.56 2.80
CA GLY A 45 28.53 7.00 3.12
C GLY A 45 27.24 7.84 2.97
N LEU A 46 26.10 7.27 2.56
CA LEU A 46 24.85 8.03 2.43
C LEU A 46 23.71 7.41 3.28
N PRO A 47 22.90 8.24 3.98
CA PRO A 47 21.68 7.76 4.60
C PRO A 47 20.73 7.24 3.52
N ARG A 48 20.19 6.04 3.74
CA ARG A 48 19.23 5.39 2.84
C ARG A 48 17.90 6.12 2.97
N ILE A 49 17.58 6.99 2.02
CA ILE A 49 16.29 7.68 1.97
C ILE A 49 15.35 6.84 1.10
N ASP A 50 14.28 6.36 1.71
CA ASP A 50 13.27 5.54 1.04
C ASP A 50 12.07 6.42 0.62
N PHE A 51 12.10 6.88 -0.64
CA PHE A 51 11.03 7.68 -1.21
C PHE A 51 9.79 6.87 -1.64
N SER A 52 9.81 5.54 -1.52
CA SER A 52 8.61 4.71 -1.73
C SER A 52 7.57 4.90 -0.62
N SER A 53 7.99 5.45 0.53
CA SER A 53 7.12 5.78 1.68
C SER A 53 6.47 7.16 1.59
N ILE A 54 6.80 7.98 0.59
CA ILE A 54 6.17 9.28 0.36
C ILE A 54 4.90 9.07 -0.48
N ALA A 55 3.86 8.54 0.17
CA ALA A 55 2.51 8.58 -0.36
C ALA A 55 1.91 9.97 -0.10
N VAL A 56 1.57 10.69 -1.17
CA VAL A 56 0.62 11.81 -1.13
C VAL A 56 -0.75 11.32 -1.60
N PRO A 57 -1.86 11.86 -1.07
CA PRO A 57 -3.20 11.43 -1.49
C PRO A 57 -3.43 11.81 -2.96
N GLY A 58 -3.81 10.84 -3.80
CA GLY A 58 -4.39 11.12 -5.13
C GLY A 58 -3.83 10.40 -6.35
N THR A 59 -2.85 9.49 -6.24
CA THR A 59 -2.41 8.68 -7.40
C THR A 59 -2.71 7.20 -7.19
N SER A 60 -3.81 6.74 -7.77
CA SER A 60 -4.08 5.32 -7.95
C SER A 60 -3.07 4.74 -8.94
N SER A 61 -2.19 3.87 -8.44
CA SER A 61 -1.51 2.86 -9.26
C SER A 61 -1.46 1.57 -8.46
N GLN A 62 -2.39 0.68 -8.80
CA GLN A 62 -2.55 -0.69 -8.28
C GLN A 62 -1.33 -1.56 -8.57
N GLN A 63 -1.10 -2.51 -7.67
CA GLN A 63 -0.58 -3.84 -8.00
C GLN A 63 -1.49 -4.86 -7.28
N PRO A 64 -2.02 -5.89 -7.96
CA PRO A 64 -3.06 -6.75 -7.39
C PRO A 64 -2.47 -7.93 -6.61
N GLN A 65 -2.95 -8.15 -5.38
CA GLN A 65 -2.88 -9.44 -4.68
C GLN A 65 -4.21 -9.72 -3.96
N PRO A 66 -4.72 -10.96 -3.99
CA PRO A 66 -6.02 -11.32 -3.43
C PRO A 66 -5.99 -11.32 -1.88
N PRO A 67 -7.09 -10.97 -1.19
CA PRO A 67 -7.09 -10.91 0.28
C PRO A 67 -7.32 -12.29 0.90
N ALA A 68 -6.38 -12.70 1.75
CA ALA A 68 -6.58 -13.73 2.77
C ALA A 68 -6.73 -13.04 4.15
N PRO A 69 -7.53 -13.58 5.09
CA PRO A 69 -7.82 -12.92 6.37
C PRO A 69 -6.57 -12.95 7.26
N ARG A 70 -5.91 -11.81 7.44
CA ARG A 70 -4.78 -11.64 8.37
C ARG A 70 -5.26 -11.03 9.70
N PRO A 71 -4.73 -11.48 10.85
CA PRO A 71 -4.97 -10.82 12.13
C PRO A 71 -4.24 -9.47 12.17
N ARG A 72 -4.93 -8.48 12.75
CA ARG A 72 -4.58 -7.08 13.04
C ARG A 72 -3.09 -6.72 12.83
N PRO A 73 -2.76 -5.77 11.93
CA PRO A 73 -1.44 -5.20 11.91
C PRO A 73 -1.23 -4.38 13.21
N SER A 74 -0.10 -4.60 13.86
CA SER A 74 0.53 -3.60 14.73
C SER A 74 0.47 -2.23 14.03
N PRO A 75 0.42 -1.10 14.76
CA PRO A 75 0.58 0.20 14.11
C PRO A 75 1.84 0.11 13.23
N PRO A 76 1.76 0.48 11.93
CA PRO A 76 2.94 0.46 11.10
C PRO A 76 4.00 1.27 11.84
N ASP A 77 5.21 0.73 11.98
CA ASP A 77 6.38 1.51 12.38
C ASP A 77 6.26 2.83 11.62
N ALA A 78 6.06 3.93 12.36
CA ALA A 78 6.07 5.25 11.78
C ALA A 78 7.32 5.29 10.88
N PRO A 79 7.23 5.71 9.61
CA PRO A 79 8.41 5.79 8.77
C PRO A 79 9.39 6.66 9.53
N ALA A 80 10.43 6.03 10.08
CA ALA A 80 11.47 6.72 10.80
C ALA A 80 12.12 7.60 9.74
N PHE A 81 11.79 8.88 9.79
CA PHE A 81 12.45 9.88 8.97
C PHE A 81 13.95 9.70 9.23
N PRO A 82 14.77 9.39 8.21
CA PRO A 82 16.19 9.32 8.42
C PRO A 82 16.63 10.68 8.96
N GLN A 83 17.30 10.67 10.11
CA GLN A 83 17.85 11.80 10.88
C GLN A 83 18.78 12.77 10.10
N GLY A 84 18.82 12.67 8.77
CA GLY A 84 19.54 13.58 7.86
C GLY A 84 18.67 14.71 7.27
N LEU A 85 17.37 14.78 7.60
CA LEU A 85 16.44 15.81 7.11
C LEU A 85 16.43 17.11 7.95
N ASP A 86 17.17 17.14 9.06
CA ASP A 86 17.15 18.29 10.00
C ASP A 86 17.84 19.53 9.45
N ASN A 87 18.63 19.39 8.37
CA ASN A 87 19.29 20.51 7.70
C ASN A 87 18.72 20.72 6.28
N PRO A 88 17.88 21.75 6.07
CA PRO A 88 17.24 21.99 4.77
C PRO A 88 18.26 22.32 3.66
N ALA A 89 19.41 22.89 4.01
CA ALA A 89 20.47 23.19 3.05
C ALA A 89 21.10 21.90 2.47
N LEU A 90 21.45 20.96 3.35
CA LEU A 90 22.02 19.67 2.95
C LEU A 90 21.01 18.83 2.15
N LEU A 91 19.74 18.83 2.56
CA LEU A 91 18.67 18.16 1.85
C LEU A 91 18.50 18.69 0.42
N ARG A 92 18.54 20.03 0.27
CA ARG A 92 18.50 20.68 -1.04
C ARG A 92 19.69 20.23 -1.92
N GLU A 93 20.91 20.25 -1.39
CA GLU A 93 22.09 19.84 -2.14
C GLU A 93 22.00 18.39 -2.60
N MET A 94 21.56 17.49 -1.72
CA MET A 94 21.36 16.08 -2.05
C MET A 94 20.30 15.86 -3.14
N LEU A 95 19.17 16.57 -3.05
CA LEU A 95 18.10 16.49 -4.07
C LEU A 95 18.56 17.04 -5.43
N LEU A 96 19.41 18.07 -5.43
CA LEU A 96 20.00 18.61 -6.66
C LEU A 96 21.11 17.71 -7.22
N ALA A 97 21.85 17.02 -6.35
CA ALA A 97 22.91 16.10 -6.74
C ALA A 97 22.37 14.80 -7.37
N ASN A 98 21.12 14.43 -7.08
CA ASN A 98 20.51 13.20 -7.60
C ASN A 98 19.32 13.50 -8.55
N PRO A 99 19.50 13.35 -9.88
CA PRO A 99 18.44 13.65 -10.85
C PRO A 99 17.24 12.71 -10.76
N HIS A 100 17.42 11.48 -10.28
CA HIS A 100 16.32 10.54 -10.08
C HIS A 100 15.40 11.02 -8.95
N GLU A 101 15.97 11.43 -7.82
CA GLU A 101 15.21 11.95 -6.68
C GLU A 101 14.50 13.25 -7.01
N LEU A 102 15.14 14.11 -7.80
CA LEU A 102 14.49 15.32 -8.29
C LEU A 102 13.27 15.01 -9.17
N SER A 103 13.37 13.99 -10.03
CA SER A 103 12.25 13.56 -10.87
C SER A 103 11.08 13.04 -10.04
N LEU A 104 11.37 12.19 -9.05
CA LEU A 104 10.36 11.65 -8.16
C LEU A 104 9.71 12.74 -7.30
N LEU A 105 10.51 13.70 -6.81
CA LEU A 105 10.01 14.85 -6.06
C LEU A 105 9.07 15.71 -6.91
N LYS A 106 9.38 15.95 -8.19
CA LYS A 106 8.51 16.69 -9.11
C LYS A 106 7.16 16.01 -9.31
N GLU A 107 7.17 14.68 -9.42
CA GLU A 107 5.95 13.90 -9.63
C GLU A 107 5.09 13.80 -8.36
N ARG A 108 5.73 13.63 -7.21
CA ARG A 108 5.04 13.37 -5.94
C ARG A 108 4.77 14.62 -5.11
N ASN A 109 5.53 15.68 -5.32
CA ASN A 109 5.47 16.90 -4.51
C ASN A 109 5.84 18.16 -5.30
N PRO A 110 4.97 18.58 -6.23
CA PRO A 110 5.21 19.76 -7.05
C PRO A 110 5.55 21.03 -6.25
N PRO A 111 4.85 21.38 -5.14
CA PRO A 111 5.15 22.59 -4.38
C PRO A 111 6.57 22.63 -3.79
N LEU A 112 7.04 21.50 -3.26
CA LEU A 112 8.40 21.41 -2.70
C LEU A 112 9.46 21.37 -3.82
N ALA A 113 9.16 20.71 -4.95
CA ALA A 113 10.03 20.69 -6.12
C ALA A 113 10.19 22.09 -6.74
N GLU A 114 9.12 22.87 -6.85
CA GLU A 114 9.16 24.25 -7.33
C GLU A 114 9.97 25.15 -6.41
N ALA A 115 9.80 24.99 -5.09
CA ALA A 115 10.60 25.72 -4.11
C ALA A 115 12.10 25.36 -4.24
N LEU A 116 12.43 24.08 -4.43
CA LEU A 116 13.80 23.63 -4.65
C LEU A 116 14.41 24.22 -5.94
N LEU A 117 13.67 24.18 -7.05
CA LEU A 117 14.13 24.64 -8.36
C LEU A 117 14.23 26.15 -8.48
N SER A 118 13.48 26.90 -7.65
CA SER A 118 13.59 28.36 -7.58
C SER A 118 14.95 28.85 -7.07
N GLY A 119 15.76 27.97 -6.47
CA GLY A 119 17.08 28.30 -5.96
C GLY A 119 17.07 29.08 -4.64
N ASP A 120 15.89 29.43 -4.13
CA ASP A 120 15.67 30.13 -2.87
C ASP A 120 15.61 29.13 -1.70
N LEU A 121 16.63 29.20 -0.84
CA LEU A 121 16.72 28.31 0.32
C LEU A 121 15.66 28.62 1.38
N GLU A 122 15.28 29.88 1.57
CA GLU A 122 14.28 30.27 2.56
C GLU A 122 12.90 29.77 2.15
N LYS A 123 12.56 29.94 0.87
CA LYS A 123 11.32 29.40 0.30
C LYS A 123 11.27 27.86 0.41
N PHE A 124 12.35 27.17 0.08
CA PHE A 124 12.45 25.72 0.23
C PHE A 124 12.24 25.29 1.68
N THR A 125 12.93 25.94 2.62
CA THR A 125 12.84 25.63 4.06
C THR A 125 11.43 25.83 4.60
N ARG A 126 10.77 26.93 4.20
CA ARG A 126 9.39 27.22 4.60
C ARG A 126 8.42 26.13 4.14
N VAL A 127 8.46 25.78 2.86
CA VAL A 127 7.58 24.75 2.28
C VAL A 127 7.86 23.39 2.90
N LEU A 128 9.13 23.05 3.13
CA LEU A 128 9.53 21.80 3.78
C LEU A 128 8.94 21.71 5.20
N LEU A 129 9.05 22.78 5.99
CA LEU A 129 8.57 22.81 7.36
C LEU A 129 7.04 22.75 7.44
N GLU A 130 6.35 23.50 6.58
CA GLU A 130 4.88 23.48 6.46
C GLU A 130 4.38 22.06 6.16
N GLN A 131 5.00 21.37 5.21
CA GLN A 131 4.62 20.00 4.87
C GLN A 131 4.90 19.00 5.99
N GLN A 132 5.99 19.17 6.74
CA GLN A 132 6.28 18.32 7.90
C GLN A 132 5.23 18.51 9.00
N GLN A 133 4.83 19.75 9.28
CA GLN A 133 3.78 20.06 10.26
C GLN A 133 2.42 19.50 9.85
N ASP A 134 2.04 19.67 8.58
CA ASP A 134 0.80 19.11 8.05
C ASP A 134 0.74 17.59 8.16
N ARG A 135 1.85 16.91 7.87
CA ARG A 135 1.96 15.46 8.03
C ARG A 135 1.86 15.06 9.49
N ALA A 136 2.61 15.74 10.37
CA ALA A 136 2.59 15.46 11.81
C ALA A 136 1.17 15.64 12.39
N ARG A 137 0.44 16.67 11.93
CA ARG A 137 -0.95 16.92 12.35
C ARG A 137 -1.89 15.80 11.90
N ARG A 138 -1.85 15.41 10.63
CA ARG A 138 -2.69 14.31 10.11
C ARG A 138 -2.37 12.98 10.79
N GLU A 139 -1.09 12.73 11.05
CA GLU A 139 -0.68 11.52 11.76
C GLU A 139 -1.16 11.53 13.21
N GLN A 140 -1.10 12.67 13.90
CA GLN A 140 -1.68 12.81 15.24
C GLN A 140 -3.19 12.61 15.26
N GLU A 141 -3.92 13.16 14.28
CA GLU A 141 -5.36 12.94 14.13
C GLU A 141 -5.68 11.46 13.88
N ARG A 142 -4.88 10.79 13.04
CA ARG A 142 -4.98 9.36 12.76
C ARG A 142 -4.73 8.52 14.02
N ILE A 143 -3.66 8.81 14.76
CA ILE A 143 -3.34 8.16 16.03
C ILE A 143 -4.47 8.37 17.03
N ARG A 144 -5.02 9.58 17.14
CA ARG A 144 -6.19 9.84 18.01
C ARG A 144 -7.36 8.95 17.64
N LEU A 145 -7.69 8.82 16.35
CA LEU A 145 -8.75 7.95 15.86
C LEU A 145 -8.49 6.46 16.16
N TYR A 146 -7.25 5.98 16.01
CA TYR A 146 -6.87 4.58 16.31
C TYR A 146 -6.66 4.30 17.80
N SER A 147 -6.38 5.32 18.61
CA SER A 147 -6.20 5.23 20.06
C SER A 147 -7.49 5.45 20.85
N ALA A 148 -8.53 5.97 20.18
CA ALA A 148 -9.87 6.04 20.73
C ALA A 148 -10.47 4.62 20.72
N ASP A 149 -10.81 4.16 21.93
CA ASP A 149 -11.61 3.00 22.30
C ASP A 149 -11.78 1.84 21.27
N PRO A 150 -11.29 0.62 21.55
CA PRO A 150 -11.53 -0.56 20.69
C PRO A 150 -13.01 -0.94 20.50
N PHE A 151 -13.95 -0.26 21.16
CA PHE A 151 -15.41 -0.39 20.97
C PHE A 151 -16.07 0.86 20.36
N ASP A 152 -15.29 1.75 19.74
CA ASP A 152 -15.84 2.93 19.07
C ASP A 152 -16.74 2.53 17.89
N LEU A 153 -18.05 2.82 18.04
CA LEU A 153 -19.07 2.53 17.04
C LEU A 153 -18.82 3.30 15.74
N GLU A 154 -18.18 4.47 15.81
CA GLU A 154 -17.86 5.27 14.61
C GLU A 154 -16.77 4.62 13.77
N ALA A 155 -15.72 4.08 14.42
CA ALA A 155 -14.68 3.32 13.75
C ALA A 155 -15.24 2.04 13.10
N GLN A 156 -16.12 1.32 13.81
CA GLN A 156 -16.78 0.13 13.28
C GLN A 156 -17.69 0.45 12.08
N ALA A 157 -18.45 1.55 12.15
CA ALA A 157 -19.30 2.00 11.04
C ALA A 157 -18.48 2.38 9.81
N LYS A 158 -17.32 3.01 10.00
CA LYS A 158 -16.41 3.34 8.90
C LYS A 158 -15.82 2.10 8.24
N ILE A 159 -15.42 1.11 9.04
CA ILE A 159 -14.93 -0.18 8.52
C ILE A 159 -16.04 -0.90 7.74
N GLU A 160 -17.29 -0.85 8.22
CA GLU A 160 -18.44 -1.46 7.53
C GLU A 160 -18.69 -0.79 6.17
N GLU A 161 -18.68 0.54 6.10
CA GLU A 161 -18.88 1.26 4.84
C GLU A 161 -17.73 1.00 3.86
N ASP A 162 -16.48 0.94 4.32
CA ASP A 162 -15.33 0.62 3.47
C ASP A 162 -15.46 -0.79 2.87
N ILE A 163 -15.85 -1.80 3.66
CA ILE A 163 -16.11 -3.17 3.18
C ILE A 163 -17.27 -3.19 2.18
N ARG A 164 -18.32 -2.40 2.43
CA ARG A 164 -19.47 -2.30 1.52
C ARG A 164 -19.05 -1.75 0.16
N GLN A 165 -18.28 -0.66 0.14
CA GLN A 165 -17.80 -0.07 -1.11
C GLN A 165 -16.88 -1.04 -1.86
N GLN A 166 -15.97 -1.74 -1.15
CA GLN A 166 -15.13 -2.77 -1.75
C GLN A 166 -15.95 -3.88 -2.41
N ASN A 167 -17.00 -4.40 -1.74
CA ASN A 167 -17.86 -5.42 -2.32
C ASN A 167 -18.60 -4.94 -3.58
N ILE A 168 -19.03 -3.66 -3.59
CA ILE A 168 -19.67 -3.06 -4.77
C ILE A 168 -18.67 -2.95 -5.93
N GLU A 169 -17.47 -2.48 -5.66
CA GLU A 169 -16.42 -2.30 -6.65
C GLU A 169 -15.92 -3.65 -7.21
N GLU A 170 -15.75 -4.65 -6.34
CA GLU A 170 -15.38 -6.02 -6.74
C GLU A 170 -16.46 -6.64 -7.61
N ASN A 171 -17.73 -6.54 -7.22
CA ASN A 171 -18.84 -7.05 -8.03
C ASN A 171 -18.93 -6.32 -9.37
N MET A 172 -18.74 -5.01 -9.38
CA MET A 172 -18.68 -4.22 -10.62
C MET A 172 -17.53 -4.70 -11.52
N THR A 173 -16.34 -4.93 -10.94
CA THR A 173 -15.16 -5.41 -11.69
C THR A 173 -15.42 -6.79 -12.29
N ILE A 174 -15.93 -7.74 -11.49
CA ILE A 174 -16.30 -9.09 -11.97
C ILE A 174 -17.34 -8.98 -13.08
N ALA A 175 -18.35 -8.12 -12.93
CA ALA A 175 -19.38 -7.94 -13.95
C ALA A 175 -18.82 -7.33 -15.23
N MET A 176 -17.84 -6.44 -15.16
CA MET A 176 -17.16 -5.90 -16.34
C MET A 176 -16.32 -6.94 -17.07
N GLU A 177 -15.71 -7.88 -16.34
CA GLU A 177 -14.91 -8.96 -16.93
C GLU A 177 -15.79 -10.07 -17.53
N GLU A 178 -16.76 -10.56 -16.76
CA GLU A 178 -17.54 -11.76 -17.10
C GLU A 178 -18.83 -11.45 -17.86
N ALA A 179 -19.40 -10.26 -17.69
CA ALA A 179 -20.69 -9.87 -18.28
C ALA A 179 -20.72 -8.42 -18.78
N PRO A 180 -19.79 -8.02 -19.68
CA PRO A 180 -19.69 -6.65 -20.16
C PRO A 180 -20.98 -6.14 -20.83
N GLU A 181 -21.77 -7.05 -21.41
CA GLU A 181 -23.07 -6.76 -22.03
C GLU A 181 -24.14 -6.27 -21.04
N SER A 182 -24.01 -6.59 -19.74
CA SER A 182 -24.97 -6.18 -18.72
C SER A 182 -24.78 -4.72 -18.27
N PHE A 183 -23.58 -4.16 -18.47
CA PHE A 183 -23.21 -2.83 -17.96
C PHE A 183 -22.77 -1.84 -19.05
N GLY A 184 -22.61 -2.27 -20.31
CA GLY A 184 -22.21 -1.40 -21.42
C GLY A 184 -22.70 -1.88 -22.79
N GLN A 185 -22.64 -0.99 -23.79
CA GLN A 185 -22.99 -1.31 -25.16
C GLN A 185 -21.78 -1.99 -25.85
N VAL A 186 -21.89 -3.28 -26.14
CA VAL A 186 -20.85 -4.05 -26.84
C VAL A 186 -21.06 -3.94 -28.35
N VAL A 187 -20.02 -3.52 -29.09
CA VAL A 187 -20.05 -3.44 -30.56
C VAL A 187 -19.41 -4.69 -31.15
N MET A 188 -20.18 -5.41 -31.95
CA MET A 188 -19.71 -6.61 -32.64
C MET A 188 -18.88 -6.25 -33.89
N LEU A 189 -17.76 -6.93 -34.09
CA LEU A 189 -16.87 -6.69 -35.23
C LEU A 189 -17.40 -7.42 -36.49
N TYR A 190 -17.49 -6.66 -37.58
CA TYR A 190 -17.86 -7.19 -38.90
C TYR A 190 -16.86 -6.78 -39.96
N ILE A 191 -16.56 -7.70 -40.88
CA ILE A 191 -15.76 -7.42 -42.07
C ILE A 191 -16.56 -7.70 -43.33
N ASN A 192 -16.35 -6.89 -44.36
CA ASN A 192 -16.91 -7.17 -45.68
C ASN A 192 -16.04 -8.22 -46.38
N CYS A 193 -16.62 -9.33 -46.78
CA CYS A 193 -15.97 -10.38 -47.55
C CYS A 193 -16.79 -10.73 -48.81
N LYS A 194 -16.27 -11.63 -49.64
CA LYS A 194 -17.00 -12.17 -50.79
C LYS A 194 -16.95 -13.69 -50.78
N VAL A 195 -18.10 -14.32 -50.97
CA VAL A 195 -18.21 -15.76 -51.18
C VAL A 195 -18.76 -15.98 -52.59
N ASN A 196 -17.99 -16.65 -53.45
CA ASN A 196 -18.33 -16.84 -54.87
C ASN A 196 -18.67 -15.52 -55.60
N GLY A 197 -17.97 -14.43 -55.27
CA GLY A 197 -18.18 -13.11 -55.87
C GLY A 197 -19.33 -12.29 -55.26
N HIS A 198 -20.17 -12.87 -54.41
CA HIS A 198 -21.24 -12.16 -53.72
C HIS A 198 -20.72 -11.51 -52.43
N PRO A 199 -20.97 -10.20 -52.21
CA PRO A 199 -20.54 -9.51 -50.99
C PRO A 199 -21.35 -9.98 -49.77
N VAL A 200 -20.66 -10.29 -48.68
CA VAL A 200 -21.23 -10.77 -47.40
C VAL A 200 -20.56 -9.99 -46.26
N LYS A 201 -21.31 -9.70 -45.19
CA LYS A 201 -20.74 -9.21 -43.92
C LYS A 201 -20.48 -10.40 -43.02
N ALA A 202 -19.21 -10.72 -42.79
CA ALA A 202 -18.82 -11.77 -41.86
C ALA A 202 -18.71 -11.19 -40.46
N PHE A 203 -19.31 -11.87 -39.49
CA PHE A 203 -19.11 -11.64 -38.08
C PHE A 203 -17.75 -12.21 -37.66
N VAL A 204 -16.97 -11.45 -36.89
CA VAL A 204 -15.65 -11.88 -36.41
C VAL A 204 -15.79 -12.39 -34.98
N ASP A 205 -15.66 -13.70 -34.81
CA ASP A 205 -15.67 -14.38 -33.52
C ASP A 205 -14.31 -15.07 -33.30
N SER A 206 -13.62 -14.74 -32.22
CA SER A 206 -12.35 -15.36 -31.85
C SER A 206 -12.50 -16.62 -30.99
N GLY A 207 -13.71 -16.92 -30.52
CA GLY A 207 -14.02 -18.08 -29.67
C GLY A 207 -14.64 -19.27 -30.39
N ALA A 208 -14.91 -19.15 -31.70
CA ALA A 208 -15.55 -20.18 -32.53
C ALA A 208 -14.58 -21.22 -33.11
#